data_AF-A0A3E4WGG9-F1
#
_entry.id   AF-A0A3E4WGG9-F1
#
_cell.length_a   1.000
_cell.length_b   1.000
_cell.length_c   1.000
_cell.angle_alpha   90.00
_cell.angle_beta   90.00
_cell.angle_gamma   90.00
#
_symmetry.space_group_name_H-M   'P 1'
#
loop_
_entity.id
_entity.type
_entity.pdbx_description
1 polymer ?
#
loop_
_entity_poly.entity_id
_entity_poly.type
_entity_poly.pdbx_seq_one_letter_code
_entity_poly.pdbx_strand_id
1 'polypeptide(L)'
;MRKLRRKEHMKQKLKRFMAGFMAMLTLVGTLFTNGTTAFAASPQANIAFWNASVKNSGEVSELKPGYNHGKILYSILDGNSAYCMNFGLRADGGQLMNSYDDASTSMSAQQRKLLSYCLYYGFNSTQKAAPSNSQCDEYIATQAMVWVIVADIFGTGSGDSAARKLCNTAPSPDSSYSYY
;
A
#
# COMPACT_ATOMS: atom_id res chain seq x y z
N MET A 1 -50.61 -44.71 3.41
CA MET A 1 -49.42 -44.61 2.52
C MET A 1 -49.37 -43.39 1.58
N ARG A 2 -50.47 -42.79 1.11
CA ARG A 2 -50.44 -41.65 0.14
C ARG A 2 -49.83 -40.34 0.68
N LYS A 3 -49.92 -40.06 2.00
CA LYS A 3 -49.33 -38.85 2.63
C LYS A 3 -47.80 -38.89 2.73
N LEU A 4 -47.19 -40.06 2.93
CA LEU A 4 -45.73 -40.24 2.98
C LEU A 4 -45.08 -40.04 1.61
N ARG A 5 -45.70 -40.56 0.55
CA ARG A 5 -45.23 -40.41 -0.84
C ARG A 5 -45.22 -38.95 -1.33
N ARG A 6 -46.15 -38.11 -0.86
CA ARG A 6 -46.17 -36.67 -1.18
C ARG A 6 -45.07 -35.87 -0.45
N LYS A 7 -44.71 -36.25 0.78
CA LYS A 7 -43.61 -35.62 1.53
C LYS A 7 -42.25 -35.91 0.91
N GLU A 8 -42.02 -37.14 0.47
CA GLU A 8 -40.82 -37.54 -0.28
C GLU A 8 -40.68 -36.74 -1.59
N HIS A 9 -41.78 -36.61 -2.34
CA HIS A 9 -41.81 -35.87 -3.60
C HIS A 9 -41.53 -34.37 -3.43
N MET A 10 -42.04 -33.76 -2.35
CA MET A 10 -41.77 -32.36 -1.99
C MET A 10 -40.32 -32.14 -1.56
N LYS A 11 -39.74 -33.06 -0.78
CA LYS A 11 -38.31 -33.03 -0.41
C LYS A 11 -37.41 -33.16 -1.63
N GLN A 12 -37.75 -34.01 -2.58
CA GLN A 12 -36.97 -34.18 -3.81
C GLN A 12 -37.09 -32.96 -4.73
N LYS A 13 -38.27 -32.34 -4.83
CA LYS A 13 -38.44 -31.05 -5.56
C LYS A 13 -37.66 -29.91 -4.90
N LEU A 14 -37.66 -29.82 -3.55
CA LEU A 14 -36.89 -28.82 -2.82
C LEU A 14 -35.37 -29.02 -2.98
N LYS A 15 -34.89 -30.28 -2.93
CA LYS A 15 -33.48 -30.60 -3.20
C LYS A 15 -33.05 -30.24 -4.62
N ARG A 16 -33.91 -30.50 -5.61
CA ARG A 16 -33.65 -30.12 -7.02
C ARG A 16 -33.69 -28.60 -7.23
N PHE A 17 -34.56 -27.89 -6.50
CA PHE A 17 -34.59 -26.44 -6.50
C PHE A 17 -33.35 -25.82 -5.86
N MET A 18 -32.90 -26.34 -4.70
CA MET A 18 -31.67 -25.91 -4.03
C MET A 18 -30.42 -26.20 -4.88
N ALA A 19 -30.36 -27.34 -5.56
CA ALA A 19 -29.26 -27.64 -6.48
C ALA A 19 -29.22 -26.65 -7.68
N GLY A 20 -30.38 -26.30 -8.23
CA GLY A 20 -30.48 -25.28 -9.29
C GLY A 20 -30.12 -23.87 -8.81
N PHE A 21 -30.52 -23.51 -7.59
CA PHE A 21 -30.20 -22.23 -6.97
C PHE A 21 -28.69 -22.09 -6.67
N MET A 22 -28.06 -23.15 -6.16
CA MET A 22 -26.61 -23.16 -5.93
C MET A 22 -25.83 -23.08 -7.24
N ALA A 23 -26.23 -23.80 -8.29
CA ALA A 23 -25.61 -23.70 -9.62
C ALA A 23 -25.74 -22.30 -10.22
N MET A 24 -26.89 -21.64 -10.03
CA MET A 24 -27.10 -20.26 -10.46
C MET A 24 -26.28 -19.26 -9.63
N LEU A 25 -26.13 -19.48 -8.32
CA LEU A 25 -25.23 -18.69 -7.45
C LEU A 25 -23.77 -18.79 -7.88
N THR A 26 -23.29 -19.96 -8.32
CA THR A 26 -21.93 -20.14 -8.82
C THR A 26 -21.70 -19.41 -10.16
N LEU A 27 -22.71 -19.41 -11.05
CA LEU A 27 -22.65 -18.71 -12.33
C LEU A 27 -22.82 -17.18 -12.19
N VAL A 28 -23.65 -16.74 -11.25
CA VAL A 28 -23.79 -15.32 -10.88
C VAL A 28 -22.49 -14.84 -10.21
N GLY A 29 -21.89 -15.64 -9.32
CA GLY A 29 -20.58 -15.33 -8.73
C GLY A 29 -19.48 -15.10 -9.78
N THR A 30 -19.48 -15.86 -10.88
CA THR A 30 -18.49 -15.70 -11.97
C THR A 30 -18.80 -14.55 -12.93
N LEU A 31 -20.07 -14.17 -13.09
CA LEU A 31 -20.47 -13.05 -13.96
C LEU A 31 -20.41 -11.67 -13.27
N PHE A 32 -20.44 -11.62 -11.93
CA PHE A 32 -20.33 -10.38 -11.16
C PHE A 32 -18.93 -10.15 -10.54
N THR A 33 -18.00 -11.10 -10.64
CA THR A 33 -16.57 -10.86 -10.40
C THR A 33 -15.94 -10.25 -11.66
N ASN A 34 -16.14 -8.95 -11.85
CA ASN A 34 -15.29 -8.19 -12.75
C ASN A 34 -13.84 -8.24 -12.22
N GLY A 35 -13.01 -9.08 -12.84
CA GLY A 35 -11.58 -8.79 -12.99
C GLY A 35 -10.59 -9.33 -11.96
N THR A 36 -10.83 -10.43 -11.25
CA THR A 36 -9.71 -11.15 -10.59
C THR A 36 -9.20 -12.25 -11.51
N THR A 37 -8.20 -11.90 -12.32
CA THR A 37 -7.30 -12.86 -12.96
C THR A 37 -6.75 -13.81 -11.90
N ALA A 38 -7.11 -15.09 -11.98
CA ALA A 38 -6.49 -16.14 -11.20
C ALA A 38 -5.08 -16.38 -11.77
N PHE A 39 -4.08 -15.70 -11.23
CA PHE A 39 -2.69 -16.02 -11.49
C PHE A 39 -2.31 -17.28 -10.70
N ALA A 40 -1.64 -18.22 -11.36
CA ALA A 40 -0.90 -19.27 -10.68
C ALA A 40 0.09 -18.62 -9.70
N ALA A 41 0.11 -19.07 -8.45
CA ALA A 41 0.97 -18.53 -7.40
C ALA A 41 2.45 -18.79 -7.72
N SER A 42 3.13 -17.82 -8.33
CA SER A 42 4.54 -17.58 -8.01
C SER A 42 4.58 -16.76 -6.70
N PRO A 43 5.74 -16.56 -6.04
CA PRO A 43 5.82 -15.71 -4.85
C PRO A 43 5.55 -14.24 -5.24
N GLN A 44 4.28 -13.91 -5.45
CA GLN A 44 3.81 -12.60 -5.88
C GLN A 44 3.54 -11.78 -4.62
N ALA A 45 4.37 -10.76 -4.37
CA ALA A 45 4.15 -9.86 -3.26
C ALA A 45 2.78 -9.20 -3.38
N ASN A 46 1.98 -9.26 -2.32
CA ASN A 46 0.65 -8.65 -2.30
C ASN A 46 0.78 -7.17 -1.97
N ILE A 47 0.46 -6.31 -2.94
CA ILE A 47 0.62 -4.86 -2.83
C ILE A 47 -0.73 -4.18 -2.66
N ALA A 48 -0.81 -3.25 -1.72
CA ALA A 48 -1.95 -2.34 -1.58
C ALA A 48 -1.47 -0.89 -1.43
N PHE A 49 -2.13 0.02 -2.15
CA PHE A 49 -1.82 1.45 -2.14
C PHE A 49 -3.04 2.30 -1.79
N TRP A 50 -2.79 3.36 -1.03
CA TRP A 50 -3.75 4.45 -0.78
C TRP A 50 -3.01 5.80 -0.89
N ASN A 51 -3.76 6.89 -1.06
CA ASN A 51 -3.14 8.22 -0.94
C ASN A 51 -2.93 8.54 0.54
N ALA A 52 -1.66 8.72 0.94
CA ALA A 52 -1.35 9.25 2.27
C ALA A 52 -1.59 10.76 2.31
N SER A 53 -1.13 11.48 1.29
CA SER A 53 -1.20 12.94 1.23
C SER A 53 -2.55 13.43 0.70
N VAL A 54 -3.05 14.55 1.23
CA VAL A 54 -4.31 15.17 0.80
C VAL A 54 -4.16 15.96 -0.49
N LYS A 55 -2.94 16.39 -0.83
CA LYS A 55 -2.59 17.19 -2.01
C LYS A 55 -1.27 16.71 -2.62
N ASN A 56 -0.97 17.15 -3.83
CA ASN A 56 0.31 16.90 -4.49
C ASN A 56 1.45 17.55 -3.70
N SER A 57 2.62 16.89 -3.64
CA SER A 57 3.80 17.48 -3.00
C SER A 57 4.41 18.62 -3.79
N GLY A 58 4.10 18.72 -5.09
CA GLY A 58 4.68 19.76 -5.91
C GLY A 58 6.16 19.49 -6.16
N GLU A 59 6.91 20.56 -6.37
CA GLU A 59 8.36 20.48 -6.49
C GLU A 59 9.04 20.43 -5.12
N VAL A 60 9.91 19.43 -4.95
CA VAL A 60 10.84 19.32 -3.82
C VAL A 60 12.25 19.32 -4.40
N SER A 61 12.74 20.51 -4.70
CA SER A 61 13.97 20.74 -5.45
C SER A 61 15.21 20.16 -4.78
N GLU A 62 15.20 20.01 -3.46
CA GLU A 62 16.28 19.39 -2.69
C GLU A 62 16.44 17.89 -3.03
N LEU A 63 15.35 17.23 -3.43
CA LEU A 63 15.36 15.82 -3.79
C LEU A 63 15.44 15.63 -5.32
N LYS A 64 14.71 16.46 -6.07
CA LYS A 64 14.70 16.42 -7.54
C LYS A 64 14.23 17.75 -8.14
N PRO A 65 15.16 18.63 -8.54
CA PRO A 65 14.84 19.90 -9.20
C PRO A 65 14.04 19.70 -10.50
N GLY A 66 13.11 20.61 -10.78
CA GLY A 66 12.37 20.67 -12.04
C GLY A 66 11.30 19.57 -12.23
N TYR A 67 10.97 18.82 -11.18
CA TYR A 67 9.95 17.78 -11.24
C TYR A 67 8.81 18.04 -10.26
N ASN A 68 7.58 18.12 -10.79
CA ASN A 68 6.36 18.31 -10.01
C ASN A 68 5.77 16.94 -9.64
N HIS A 69 5.84 16.60 -8.36
CA HIS A 69 5.47 15.29 -7.84
C HIS A 69 3.98 15.25 -7.42
N GLY A 70 3.38 14.09 -7.62
CA GLY A 70 1.99 13.81 -7.25
C GLY A 70 1.79 13.58 -5.75
N LYS A 71 0.79 12.79 -5.41
CA LYS A 71 0.52 12.40 -4.02
C LYS A 71 1.50 11.35 -3.52
N ILE A 72 1.81 11.41 -2.22
CA ILE A 72 2.55 10.37 -1.51
C ILE A 72 1.61 9.19 -1.31
N LEU A 73 2.06 8.00 -1.70
CA LEU A 73 1.31 6.75 -1.59
C LEU A 73 1.65 6.03 -0.28
N TYR A 74 0.64 5.68 0.49
CA TYR A 74 0.71 4.71 1.59
C TYR A 74 0.74 3.31 1.01
N SER A 75 1.74 2.51 1.37
CA SER A 75 2.00 1.23 0.72
C SER A 75 2.09 0.11 1.75
N ILE A 76 1.38 -0.99 1.49
CA ILE A 76 1.54 -2.26 2.22
C ILE A 76 2.03 -3.31 1.22
N LEU A 77 3.15 -3.96 1.54
CA LEU A 77 3.72 -5.10 0.81
C LEU A 77 3.75 -6.32 1.73
N ASP A 78 3.10 -7.40 1.33
CA ASP A 78 3.03 -8.65 2.11
C ASP A 78 2.65 -8.45 3.58
N GLY A 79 1.73 -7.52 3.80
CA GLY A 79 1.23 -7.20 5.14
C GLY A 79 2.20 -6.39 5.99
N ASN A 80 3.16 -5.68 5.40
CA ASN A 80 4.04 -4.72 6.09
C ASN A 80 4.05 -3.37 5.38
N SER A 81 4.17 -2.28 6.13
CA SER A 81 4.40 -0.95 5.55
C SER A 81 5.66 -0.94 4.71
N ALA A 82 5.56 -0.37 3.51
CA ALA A 82 6.66 -0.24 2.58
C ALA A 82 6.85 1.21 2.17
N TYR A 83 8.10 1.57 1.88
CA TYR A 83 8.48 2.94 1.57
C TYR A 83 9.14 3.02 0.20
N CYS A 84 8.85 4.10 -0.50
CA CYS A 84 9.50 4.41 -1.75
C CYS A 84 10.94 4.87 -1.48
N MET A 85 11.91 4.23 -2.11
CA MET A 85 13.32 4.61 -1.98
C MET A 85 13.70 5.76 -2.92
N ASN A 86 13.10 5.82 -4.11
CA ASN A 86 13.52 6.70 -5.19
C ASN A 86 12.49 7.79 -5.45
N PHE A 87 12.77 9.00 -4.98
CA PHE A 87 11.91 10.15 -5.21
C PHE A 87 11.77 10.45 -6.71
N GLY A 88 10.53 10.64 -7.17
CA GLY A 88 10.22 10.93 -8.58
C GLY A 88 10.10 9.72 -9.51
N LEU A 89 10.05 8.50 -8.96
CA LEU A 89 9.54 7.33 -9.68
C LEU A 89 8.10 7.04 -9.26
N ARG A 90 7.27 6.64 -10.22
CA ARG A 90 5.89 6.23 -9.97
C ARG A 90 5.88 4.75 -9.57
N ALA A 91 5.35 4.47 -8.39
CA ALA A 91 4.92 3.12 -8.02
C ALA A 91 3.53 2.84 -8.61
N ASP A 92 3.30 1.64 -9.12
CA ASP A 92 2.00 1.19 -9.63
C ASP A 92 1.61 -0.14 -8.99
N GLY A 93 0.33 -0.30 -8.62
CA GLY A 93 -0.24 -1.50 -7.98
C GLY A 93 -0.16 -2.77 -8.83
N GLY A 94 0.09 -2.64 -10.14
CA GLY A 94 0.33 -3.76 -11.04
C GLY A 94 1.80 -4.18 -11.19
N GLN A 95 2.75 -3.51 -10.53
CA GLN A 95 4.16 -3.85 -10.63
C GLN A 95 4.50 -5.10 -9.80
N LEU A 96 5.03 -6.13 -10.46
CA LEU A 96 5.64 -7.27 -9.78
C LEU A 96 6.86 -6.77 -8.99
N MET A 97 6.77 -6.76 -7.67
CA MET A 97 7.91 -6.48 -6.80
C MET A 97 8.61 -7.79 -6.47
N ASN A 98 9.80 -7.97 -7.03
CA ASN A 98 10.69 -9.06 -6.66
C ASN A 98 11.54 -8.63 -5.48
N SER A 99 11.72 -9.53 -4.51
CA SER A 99 12.79 -9.41 -3.54
C SER A 99 14.10 -9.84 -4.19
N TYR A 100 15.17 -9.10 -3.93
CA TYR A 100 16.53 -9.43 -4.32
C TYR A 100 17.39 -9.48 -3.06
N ASP A 101 18.42 -10.34 -3.04
CA ASP A 101 19.35 -10.42 -1.91
C ASP A 101 20.15 -9.11 -1.76
N ASP A 102 20.42 -8.43 -2.88
CA ASP A 102 21.13 -7.17 -2.94
C ASP A 102 20.19 -5.99 -3.21
N ALA A 103 20.43 -4.87 -2.51
CA ALA A 103 19.70 -3.62 -2.75
C ALA A 103 20.07 -3.04 -4.13
N SER A 104 19.07 -2.71 -4.94
CA SER A 104 19.26 -2.07 -6.25
C SER A 104 19.58 -0.57 -6.16
N THR A 105 19.33 0.04 -5.00
CA THR A 105 19.64 1.46 -4.74
C THR A 105 21.02 1.55 -4.10
N SER A 106 21.97 2.14 -4.84
CA SER A 106 23.33 2.36 -4.33
C SER A 106 23.30 3.36 -3.17
N MET A 107 23.84 2.95 -2.03
CA MET A 107 23.88 3.75 -0.80
C MET A 107 25.23 3.55 -0.10
N SER A 108 25.68 4.55 0.65
CA SER A 108 26.82 4.40 1.57
C SER A 108 26.46 3.50 2.76
N ALA A 109 27.47 3.01 3.48
CA ALA A 109 27.24 2.26 4.72
C ALA A 109 26.49 3.08 5.78
N GLN A 110 26.75 4.39 5.82
CA GLN A 110 26.09 5.32 6.74
C GLN A 110 24.61 5.51 6.37
N GLN A 111 24.29 5.69 5.08
CA GLN A 111 22.91 5.80 4.61
C GLN A 111 22.12 4.53 4.92
N ARG A 112 22.70 3.34 4.68
CA ARG A 112 22.06 2.06 5.06
C ARG A 112 21.77 1.98 6.56
N LYS A 113 22.73 2.36 7.40
CA LYS A 113 22.55 2.37 8.86
C LYS A 113 21.42 3.31 9.29
N LEU A 114 21.42 4.54 8.78
CA LEU A 114 20.37 5.53 9.07
C LEU A 114 19.00 5.04 8.60
N LEU A 115 18.93 4.46 7.40
CA LEU A 115 17.71 3.89 6.85
C LEU A 115 17.18 2.75 7.73
N SER A 116 18.05 1.84 8.19
CA SER A 116 17.64 0.77 9.10
C SER A 116 17.05 1.31 10.41
N TYR A 117 17.62 2.39 10.97
CA TYR A 117 17.04 3.05 12.14
C TYR A 117 15.71 3.74 11.82
N CYS A 118 15.62 4.42 10.69
CA CYS A 118 14.39 5.06 10.23
C CYS A 118 13.24 4.04 10.09
N LEU A 119 13.49 2.88 9.48
CA LEU A 119 12.48 1.84 9.30
C LEU A 119 12.16 1.07 10.59
N TYR A 120 13.09 1.04 11.55
CA TYR A 120 12.88 0.39 12.85
C TYR A 120 12.06 1.26 13.82
N TYR A 121 12.33 2.57 13.85
CA TYR A 121 11.69 3.52 14.79
C TYR A 121 10.55 4.33 14.18
N GLY A 122 10.51 4.46 12.85
CA GLY A 122 9.45 5.17 12.15
C GLY A 122 8.14 4.39 12.12
N PHE A 123 7.17 4.93 11.39
CA PHE A 123 5.85 4.35 11.29
C PHE A 123 5.92 2.93 10.72
N ASN A 124 5.16 2.01 11.31
CA ASN A 124 4.97 0.68 10.78
C ASN A 124 3.53 0.22 11.01
N SER A 125 2.99 -0.52 10.05
CA SER A 125 1.68 -1.14 10.16
C SER A 125 1.65 -2.46 9.41
N THR A 126 0.96 -3.43 9.99
CA THR A 126 0.65 -4.71 9.34
C THR A 126 -0.79 -4.79 8.83
N GLN A 127 -1.54 -3.71 8.99
CA GLN A 127 -2.94 -3.66 8.60
C GLN A 127 -3.07 -3.41 7.11
N LYS A 128 -3.64 -4.38 6.39
CA LYS A 128 -4.00 -4.24 4.98
C LYS A 128 -5.34 -3.51 4.81
N ALA A 129 -5.40 -2.28 5.29
CA ALA A 129 -6.58 -1.41 5.23
C ALA A 129 -6.17 0.02 4.88
N ALA A 130 -7.15 0.83 4.47
CA ALA A 130 -6.93 2.25 4.27
C ALA A 130 -6.44 2.90 5.59
N PRO A 131 -5.38 3.72 5.54
CA PRO A 131 -4.86 4.38 6.74
C PRO A 131 -5.84 5.42 7.29
N SER A 132 -5.82 5.61 8.61
CA SER A 132 -6.40 6.80 9.25
C SER A 132 -5.56 8.05 8.93
N ASN A 133 -6.11 9.24 9.18
CA ASN A 133 -5.36 10.48 9.00
C ASN A 133 -4.07 10.52 9.84
N SER A 134 -4.11 10.06 11.09
CA SER A 134 -2.91 10.02 11.95
C SER A 134 -1.86 9.05 11.42
N GLN A 135 -2.29 7.89 10.90
CA GLN A 135 -1.38 6.95 10.24
C GLN A 135 -0.76 7.57 8.98
N CYS A 136 -1.53 8.36 8.21
CA CYS A 136 -0.98 9.10 7.07
C CYS A 136 0.07 10.13 7.51
N ASP A 137 -0.16 10.86 8.61
CA ASP A 137 0.77 11.86 9.12
C ASP A 137 2.13 11.23 9.50
N GLU A 138 2.11 10.13 10.26
CA GLU A 138 3.31 9.39 10.69
C GLU A 138 4.00 8.68 9.52
N TYR A 139 3.22 8.11 8.58
CA TYR A 139 3.74 7.49 7.37
C TYR A 139 4.46 8.51 6.48
N ILE A 140 3.87 9.70 6.25
CA ILE A 140 4.47 10.74 5.43
C ILE A 140 5.78 11.24 6.04
N ALA A 141 5.82 11.40 7.37
CA ALA A 141 7.02 11.78 8.09
C ALA A 141 8.14 10.73 7.91
N THR A 142 7.79 9.46 8.05
CA THR A 142 8.73 8.35 7.84
C THR A 142 9.22 8.28 6.38
N GLN A 143 8.30 8.43 5.41
CA GLN A 143 8.65 8.47 4.00
C GLN A 143 9.55 9.67 3.64
N ALA A 144 9.33 10.82 4.27
CA ALA A 144 10.19 11.98 4.11
C ALA A 144 11.62 11.70 4.60
N MET A 145 11.75 11.08 5.78
CA MET A 145 13.04 10.66 6.33
C MET A 145 13.76 9.66 5.41
N VAL A 146 13.03 8.68 4.85
CA VAL A 146 13.58 7.74 3.86
C VAL A 146 14.19 8.49 2.67
N TRP A 147 13.47 9.42 2.06
CA TRP A 147 13.99 10.17 0.91
C TRP A 147 15.14 11.11 1.26
N VAL A 148 15.11 11.75 2.43
CA VAL A 148 16.21 12.59 2.94
C VAL A 148 17.49 11.77 3.16
N ILE A 149 17.37 10.55 3.69
CA ILE A 149 18.51 9.63 3.87
C ILE A 149 19.03 9.15 2.53
N VAL A 150 18.16 8.71 1.62
CA VAL A 150 18.57 8.22 0.29
C VAL A 150 19.22 9.31 -0.54
N ALA A 151 18.78 10.56 -0.42
CA ALA A 151 19.39 11.72 -1.07
C ALA A 151 20.68 12.21 -0.39
N ASP A 152 21.12 11.58 0.72
CA ASP A 152 22.31 11.93 1.49
C ASP A 152 22.32 13.36 2.06
N ILE A 153 21.14 13.86 2.44
CA ILE A 153 20.96 15.21 3.00
C ILE A 153 20.40 15.20 4.44
N PHE A 154 20.45 14.06 5.11
CA PHE A 154 20.04 13.92 6.51
C PHE A 154 20.86 14.81 7.45
N GLY A 155 20.17 15.51 8.37
CA GLY A 155 20.81 16.43 9.33
C GLY A 155 21.28 17.75 8.72
N THR A 156 20.86 18.06 7.48
CA THR A 156 21.17 19.33 6.81
C THR A 156 19.93 20.22 6.72
N GLY A 157 20.12 21.54 6.54
CA GLY A 157 19.00 22.45 6.29
C GLY A 157 18.20 22.12 5.03
N SER A 158 18.84 21.53 4.01
CA SER A 158 18.15 21.02 2.81
C SER A 158 17.27 19.81 3.14
N GLY A 159 17.74 18.92 4.02
CA GLY A 159 16.96 17.79 4.52
C GLY A 159 15.71 18.24 5.26
N ASP A 160 15.86 19.19 6.18
CA ASP A 160 14.73 19.75 6.95
C ASP A 160 13.73 20.49 6.04
N SER A 161 14.23 21.26 5.06
CA SER A 161 13.39 21.92 4.05
C SER A 161 12.60 20.91 3.22
N ALA A 162 13.25 19.84 2.74
CA ALA A 162 12.61 18.77 2.00
C ALA A 162 11.53 18.08 2.83
N ALA A 163 11.87 17.69 4.06
CA ALA A 163 10.94 17.04 4.98
C ALA A 163 9.73 17.94 5.29
N ARG A 164 9.94 19.23 5.51
CA ARG A 164 8.86 20.20 5.72
C ARG A 164 7.91 20.26 4.52
N LYS A 165 8.43 20.35 3.30
CA LYS A 165 7.62 20.38 2.07
C LYS A 165 6.76 19.13 1.94
N LEU A 166 7.30 17.96 2.27
CA LEU A 166 6.60 16.69 2.22
C LEU A 166 5.54 16.56 3.33
N CYS A 167 5.88 16.88 4.58
CA CYS A 167 4.95 16.85 5.71
C CYS A 167 3.80 17.84 5.52
N ASN A 168 4.02 18.97 4.84
CA ASN A 168 2.97 19.93 4.49
C ASN A 168 1.87 19.36 3.57
N THR A 169 2.06 18.15 3.02
CA THR A 169 1.05 17.44 2.21
C THR A 169 0.15 16.51 3.02
N ALA A 170 0.48 16.30 4.30
CA ALA A 170 -0.24 15.41 5.20
C ALA A 170 -1.63 15.97 5.58
N PRO A 171 -2.55 15.10 6.05
CA PRO A 171 -3.79 15.55 6.68
C PRO A 171 -3.58 16.58 7.80
N SER A 172 -2.58 16.38 8.66
CA SER A 172 -2.12 17.33 9.68
C SER A 172 -0.63 17.63 9.50
N PRO A 173 -0.28 18.75 8.82
CA PRO A 173 1.11 19.14 8.60
C PRO A 173 1.96 19.23 9.87
N ASP A 174 1.40 19.80 10.94
CA ASP A 174 2.13 20.01 12.19
C ASP A 174 2.37 18.69 12.93
N SER A 175 1.38 17.80 12.93
CA SER A 175 1.53 16.46 13.53
C SER A 175 2.54 15.61 12.76
N SER A 176 2.49 15.64 11.43
CA SER A 176 3.44 14.93 10.58
C SER A 176 4.86 15.43 10.80
N TYR A 177 5.09 16.75 10.77
CA TYR A 177 6.44 17.28 11.00
C TYR A 177 6.92 17.13 12.45
N SER A 178 6.02 17.14 13.44
CA SER A 178 6.42 16.88 14.83
C SER A 178 6.83 15.43 15.07
N TYR A 179 6.34 14.50 14.24
CA TYR A 179 6.75 13.10 14.28
C TYR A 179 8.10 12.87 13.60
N TYR A 180 8.38 13.61 12.51
CA TYR A 180 9.65 13.61 11.79
C TYR A 180 10.82 14.06 12.68
#